data_AF-A0A4Y7M8C3-F1
#
_entry.id   AF-A0A4Y7M8C3-F1
#
_cell.length_a   1.000
_cell.length_b   1.000
_cell.length_c   1.000
_cell.angle_alpha   90.00
_cell.angle_beta   90.00
_cell.angle_gamma   90.00
#
_symmetry.space_group_name_H-M   'P 1'
#
loop_
_entity.id
_entity.type
_entity.pdbx_description
1 polymer ?
#
loop_
_entity_poly.entity_id
_entity_poly.type
_entity_poly.pdbx_seq_one_letter_code
_entity_poly.pdbx_strand_id
1 'polypeptide(L)'
;MATTKFRFVQILGKQLKQAPIRHEIPFSTTPIVLKDVVATDHPTHTGQKWDESDFRLARFDNASRQVNTRFAIDLIAQVPPKEAKSRIVSCDGGGGPLGHPKVYINLDKPGNHTCGYCGLRFLKPDDHHH
;
A
#
# COMPACT_ATOMS: atom_id res chain seq x y z
N MET A 1 64.12 -16.55 -12.25
CA MET A 1 62.77 -16.94 -12.73
C MET A 1 61.91 -17.14 -11.48
N ALA A 2 60.77 -16.51 -11.23
CA ALA A 2 59.81 -15.81 -12.05
C ALA A 2 59.24 -14.61 -11.28
N THR A 3 58.99 -13.51 -11.98
CA THR A 3 58.42 -12.26 -11.47
C THR A 3 56.89 -12.34 -11.53
N THR A 4 56.22 -12.30 -10.38
CA THR A 4 54.76 -12.33 -10.32
C THR A 4 54.20 -10.93 -10.59
N LYS A 5 53.62 -10.77 -11.77
CA LYS A 5 53.06 -9.52 -12.31
C LYS A 5 51.91 -9.00 -11.43
N PHE A 6 52.10 -7.85 -10.81
CA PHE A 6 51.02 -7.04 -10.24
C PHE A 6 50.07 -6.60 -11.38
N ARG A 7 48.82 -7.06 -11.33
CA ARG A 7 47.75 -6.58 -12.23
C ARG A 7 47.26 -5.23 -11.72
N PHE A 8 47.58 -4.17 -12.47
CA PHE A 8 46.97 -2.85 -12.37
C PHE A 8 45.45 -2.97 -12.60
N VAL A 9 44.64 -2.67 -11.59
CA VAL A 9 43.19 -2.48 -11.74
C VAL A 9 42.99 -1.05 -12.23
N GLN A 10 42.80 -0.86 -13.54
CA GLN A 10 42.35 0.41 -14.09
C GLN A 10 40.89 0.64 -13.69
N ILE A 11 40.67 1.54 -12.75
CA ILE A 11 39.35 2.10 -12.43
C ILE A 11 38.97 3.04 -13.58
N LEU A 12 38.29 2.50 -14.59
CA LEU A 12 37.66 3.32 -15.63
C LEU A 12 36.23 3.62 -15.19
N GLY A 13 36.06 4.70 -14.43
CA GLY A 13 34.76 5.26 -14.08
C GLY A 13 34.03 5.73 -15.35
N LYS A 14 33.21 4.85 -15.94
CA LYS A 14 32.23 5.25 -16.95
C LYS A 14 30.99 5.76 -16.22
N GLN A 15 30.93 7.08 -16.10
CA GLN A 15 29.76 7.83 -15.66
C GLN A 15 28.61 7.56 -16.64
N LEU A 16 27.70 6.63 -16.30
CA LEU A 16 26.45 6.42 -17.03
C LEU A 16 25.55 7.63 -16.78
N LYS A 17 25.63 8.62 -17.67
CA LYS A 17 24.65 9.70 -17.75
C LYS A 17 23.31 9.06 -18.14
N GLN A 18 22.36 9.02 -17.21
CA GLN A 18 20.97 8.70 -17.55
C GLN A 18 20.45 9.84 -18.44
N ALA A 19 20.29 9.57 -19.73
CA ALA A 19 19.55 10.45 -20.61
C ALA A 19 18.05 10.33 -20.25
N PRO A 20 17.30 11.43 -20.13
CA PRO A 20 15.86 11.34 -19.93
C PRO A 20 15.24 10.72 -21.18
N ILE A 21 14.60 9.57 -21.03
CA ILE A 21 13.77 8.94 -22.06
C ILE A 21 12.62 9.91 -22.35
N ARG A 22 12.76 10.74 -23.39
CA ARG A 22 11.62 11.43 -23.99
C ARG A 22 10.85 10.38 -24.79
N HIS A 23 9.75 9.89 -24.24
CA HIS A 23 8.75 9.16 -25.03
C HIS A 23 8.03 10.20 -25.90
N GLU A 24 8.57 10.43 -27.10
CA GLU A 24 7.86 11.07 -28.19
C GLU A 24 6.80 10.05 -28.65
N ILE A 25 5.54 10.21 -28.22
CA ILE A 25 4.43 9.41 -28.74
C ILE A 25 4.06 10.01 -30.10
N PRO A 26 4.27 9.32 -31.24
CA PRO A 26 3.83 9.84 -32.52
C PRO A 26 2.31 9.93 -32.54
N PHE A 27 1.78 11.10 -32.89
CA PHE A 27 0.35 11.33 -33.09
C PHE A 27 -0.15 10.44 -34.23
N SER A 28 -0.77 9.30 -33.87
CA SER A 28 -1.39 8.39 -34.82
C SER A 28 -2.89 8.69 -34.93
N THR A 29 -3.38 8.81 -36.16
CA THR A 29 -4.79 9.02 -36.50
C THR A 29 -5.58 7.72 -36.64
N THR A 30 -4.95 6.55 -36.45
CA THR A 30 -5.68 5.29 -36.39
C THR A 30 -6.45 5.21 -35.07
N PRO A 31 -7.78 4.98 -35.08
CA PRO A 31 -8.48 4.68 -33.85
C PRO A 31 -7.85 3.43 -33.26
N ILE A 32 -7.17 3.57 -32.12
CA ILE A 32 -6.80 2.44 -31.30
C ILE A 32 -8.14 1.91 -30.81
N VAL A 33 -8.66 0.89 -31.49
CA VAL A 33 -9.70 0.07 -30.91
C VAL A 33 -9.04 -0.55 -29.69
N LEU A 34 -9.33 -0.01 -28.51
CA LEU A 34 -9.07 -0.63 -27.21
C LEU A 34 -9.91 -1.91 -27.13
N LYS A 35 -9.58 -2.89 -27.97
CA LYS A 35 -9.90 -4.29 -27.78
C LYS A 35 -9.02 -4.73 -26.63
N ASP A 36 -9.56 -4.47 -25.44
CA ASP A 36 -9.46 -5.27 -24.22
C ASP A 36 -10.01 -4.43 -23.06
N VAL A 37 -11.16 -3.78 -23.27
CA VAL A 37 -12.02 -3.35 -22.16
C VAL A 37 -12.93 -4.54 -21.84
N VAL A 38 -12.34 -5.67 -21.45
CA VAL A 38 -12.99 -6.37 -20.33
C VAL A 38 -12.71 -5.43 -19.16
N ALA A 39 -13.52 -4.38 -19.03
CA ALA A 39 -13.64 -3.61 -17.81
C ALA A 39 -14.12 -4.65 -16.81
N THR A 40 -13.16 -5.30 -16.17
CA THR A 40 -13.42 -6.28 -15.16
C THR A 40 -14.21 -5.54 -14.11
N ASP A 41 -15.50 -5.84 -14.04
CA ASP A 41 -16.40 -5.31 -13.03
C ASP A 41 -16.01 -5.93 -11.69
N HIS A 42 -14.87 -5.48 -11.18
CA HIS A 42 -14.30 -5.94 -9.94
C HIS A 42 -15.13 -5.36 -8.79
N PRO A 43 -15.38 -6.14 -7.73
CA PRO A 43 -16.02 -5.63 -6.54
C PRO A 43 -15.24 -4.45 -5.96
N THR A 44 -15.95 -3.44 -5.45
CA THR A 44 -15.33 -2.38 -4.65
C THR A 44 -14.75 -2.95 -3.36
N HIS A 45 -13.98 -2.14 -2.62
CA HIS A 45 -13.52 -2.48 -1.27
C HIS A 45 -14.67 -2.78 -0.28
N THR A 46 -15.90 -2.37 -0.60
CA THR A 46 -17.13 -2.71 0.14
C THR A 46 -17.81 -3.99 -0.35
N GLY A 47 -17.33 -4.60 -1.42
CA GLY A 47 -17.92 -5.78 -2.06
C GLY A 47 -19.02 -5.49 -3.08
N GLN A 48 -19.30 -4.23 -3.40
CA GLN A 48 -20.35 -3.88 -4.36
C GLN A 48 -19.93 -4.22 -5.79
N LYS A 49 -20.78 -4.99 -6.47
CA LYS A 49 -20.71 -5.34 -7.89
C LYS A 49 -22.12 -5.28 -8.48
N TRP A 50 -22.27 -4.92 -9.75
CA TRP A 50 -23.56 -5.00 -10.42
C TRP A 50 -23.76 -6.40 -11.01
N ASP A 51 -25.01 -6.82 -11.13
CA ASP A 51 -25.34 -8.02 -11.89
C ASP A 51 -25.08 -7.74 -13.38
N GLU A 52 -24.69 -8.77 -14.13
CA GLU A 52 -24.32 -8.63 -15.54
C GLU A 52 -25.49 -8.12 -16.40
N SER A 53 -26.74 -8.40 -16.00
CA SER A 53 -27.96 -7.94 -16.65
C SER A 53 -28.47 -6.58 -16.18
N ASP A 54 -27.74 -5.89 -15.29
CA ASP A 54 -28.18 -4.63 -14.73
C ASP A 54 -28.01 -3.47 -15.72
N PHE A 55 -29.12 -2.85 -16.11
CA PHE A 55 -29.13 -1.72 -17.05
C PHE A 55 -28.28 -0.53 -16.58
N ARG A 56 -27.99 -0.42 -15.28
CA ARG A 56 -27.16 0.66 -14.72
C ARG A 56 -25.70 0.58 -15.18
N LEU A 57 -25.24 -0.58 -15.68
CA LEU A 57 -23.90 -0.79 -16.23
C LEU A 57 -23.63 0.06 -17.47
N ALA A 58 -24.68 0.46 -18.22
CA ALA A 58 -24.56 1.29 -19.42
C ALA A 58 -23.81 2.62 -19.18
N ARG A 59 -23.78 3.11 -17.93
CA ARG A 59 -23.00 4.31 -17.57
C ARG A 59 -21.49 4.15 -17.78
N PHE A 60 -21.00 2.91 -17.85
CA PHE A 60 -19.59 2.57 -17.99
C PHE A 60 -19.25 2.11 -19.42
N ASP A 61 -20.18 2.19 -20.38
CA ASP A 61 -19.93 1.78 -21.77
C ASP A 61 -18.84 2.63 -22.44
N ASN A 62 -18.81 3.93 -22.11
CA ASN A 62 -17.85 4.90 -22.65
C ASN A 62 -16.75 5.31 -21.66
N ALA A 63 -16.78 4.78 -20.43
CA ALA A 63 -15.86 5.18 -19.36
C ALA A 63 -15.60 4.03 -18.39
N SER A 64 -14.35 3.86 -17.94
CA SER A 64 -14.02 2.78 -17.01
C SER A 64 -14.57 3.04 -15.60
N ARG A 65 -15.02 1.96 -14.94
CA ARG A 65 -15.35 1.98 -13.52
C ARG A 65 -14.06 2.13 -12.71
N GLN A 66 -13.93 3.24 -11.99
CA GLN A 66 -12.77 3.49 -11.14
C GLN A 66 -12.95 2.84 -9.77
N VAL A 67 -12.06 1.91 -9.43
CA VAL A 67 -11.98 1.28 -8.11
C VAL A 67 -10.55 1.41 -7.61
N ASN A 68 -10.40 1.84 -6.36
CA ASN A 68 -9.08 1.86 -5.72
C ASN A 68 -8.61 0.42 -5.45
N THR A 69 -7.45 0.03 -5.96
CA THR A 69 -6.89 -1.32 -5.78
C THR A 69 -6.22 -1.54 -4.42
N ARG A 70 -5.91 -0.47 -3.68
CA ARG A 70 -5.24 -0.54 -2.37
C ARG A 70 -6.28 -0.51 -1.27
N PHE A 71 -6.78 -1.67 -0.87
CA PHE A 71 -7.81 -1.77 0.16
C PHE A 71 -7.22 -1.57 1.55
N ALA A 72 -7.85 -0.71 2.35
CA ALA A 72 -7.39 -0.38 3.70
C ALA A 72 -7.40 -1.59 4.65
N ILE A 73 -8.32 -2.54 4.47
CA ILE A 73 -8.41 -3.77 5.26
C ILE A 73 -7.14 -4.62 5.15
N ASP A 74 -6.59 -4.74 3.94
CA ASP A 74 -5.37 -5.51 3.70
C ASP A 74 -4.15 -4.78 4.23
N LEU A 75 -4.10 -3.46 4.04
CA LEU A 75 -2.99 -2.62 4.49
C LEU A 75 -2.88 -2.61 6.02
N ILE A 76 -3.99 -2.53 6.75
CA ILE A 76 -3.94 -2.53 8.22
C ILE A 76 -3.63 -3.91 8.79
N ALA A 77 -4.06 -4.98 8.11
CA ALA A 77 -3.74 -6.35 8.50
C ALA A 77 -2.23 -6.64 8.42
N GLN A 78 -1.54 -6.04 7.45
CA GLN A 78 -0.08 -6.13 7.28
C GLN A 78 0.70 -5.44 8.40
N VAL A 79 0.12 -4.46 9.10
CA VAL A 79 0.81 -3.76 10.19
C VAL A 79 0.79 -4.62 11.45
N PRO A 80 1.95 -5.01 12.03
CA PRO A 80 1.98 -5.83 13.23
C PRO A 80 1.41 -5.08 14.45
N PRO A 81 0.79 -5.79 15.40
CA PRO A 81 0.41 -5.21 16.68
C PRO A 81 1.60 -4.63 17.44
N LYS A 82 1.38 -3.51 18.13
CA LYS A 82 2.38 -2.86 18.98
C LYS A 82 2.28 -3.38 20.41
N GLU A 83 3.39 -3.85 20.95
CA GLU A 83 3.43 -4.26 22.35
C GLU A 83 3.54 -3.04 23.27
N ALA A 84 2.75 -3.03 24.34
CA ALA A 84 2.78 -2.00 25.35
C ALA A 84 2.87 -2.62 26.74
N LYS A 85 3.74 -2.08 27.58
CA LYS A 85 3.91 -2.53 28.97
C LYS A 85 2.79 -2.03 29.90
N SER A 86 2.19 -0.88 29.55
CA SER A 86 1.15 -0.25 30.35
C SER A 86 -0.21 -0.92 30.13
N ARG A 87 -1.05 -0.87 31.17
CA ARG A 87 -2.46 -1.30 31.12
C ARG A 87 -3.29 -0.47 30.14
N ILE A 88 -2.97 0.82 30.02
CA ILE A 88 -3.68 1.77 29.14
C ILE A 88 -2.65 2.40 28.20
N VAL A 89 -3.01 2.50 26.92
CA VAL A 89 -2.18 3.15 25.89
C VAL A 89 -2.91 4.35 25.31
N SER A 90 -2.20 5.46 25.12
CA SER A 90 -2.71 6.60 24.37
C SER A 90 -2.34 6.50 22.89
N CYS A 91 -3.32 6.68 22.00
CA CYS A 91 -3.10 6.73 20.56
C CYS A 91 -3.64 8.05 20.00
N ASP A 92 -2.83 8.74 19.21
CA ASP A 92 -3.16 9.97 18.49
C ASP A 92 -3.04 9.80 16.97
N GLY A 93 -2.71 8.60 16.48
CA GLY A 93 -2.47 8.34 15.05
C GLY A 93 -1.10 8.81 14.55
N GLY A 94 -0.27 9.41 15.41
CA GLY A 94 1.02 10.01 15.05
C GLY A 94 0.90 11.44 14.50
N GLY A 95 2.01 12.19 14.55
CA GLY A 95 2.05 13.56 14.04
C GLY A 95 1.30 14.60 14.88
N GLY A 96 0.95 14.27 16.14
CA GLY A 96 0.27 15.16 17.07
C GLY A 96 -1.07 15.67 16.50
N PRO A 97 -1.20 16.96 16.15
CA PRO A 97 -2.44 17.50 15.59
C PRO A 97 -2.77 17.00 14.17
N LEU A 98 -1.83 16.35 13.46
CA LEU A 98 -2.07 15.80 12.12
C LEU A 98 -2.73 14.42 12.14
N GLY A 99 -2.82 13.80 13.31
CA GLY A 99 -3.48 12.51 13.49
C GLY A 99 -4.95 12.64 13.85
N HIS A 100 -5.44 11.71 14.66
CA HIS A 100 -6.80 11.74 15.19
C HIS A 100 -6.80 12.25 16.64
N PRO A 101 -7.97 12.62 17.21
CA PRO A 101 -8.05 12.97 18.62
C PRO A 101 -7.41 11.90 19.50
N LYS A 102 -6.64 12.34 20.50
CA LYS A 102 -5.97 11.41 21.43
C LYS A 102 -7.03 10.58 22.16
N VAL A 103 -6.94 9.26 22.03
CA VAL A 103 -7.78 8.29 22.73
C VAL A 103 -6.95 7.36 23.60
N TYR A 104 -7.61 6.80 24.62
CA TYR A 104 -7.03 5.84 25.54
C TYR A 104 -7.66 4.47 25.33
N ILE A 105 -6.82 3.46 25.12
CA ILE A 105 -7.21 2.09 24.81
C ILE A 105 -6.87 1.22 26.01
N ASN A 106 -7.84 0.44 26.49
CA ASN A 106 -7.67 -0.46 27.62
C ASN A 106 -7.14 -1.83 27.16
N LEU A 107 -6.06 -2.31 27.77
CA LEU A 107 -5.40 -3.58 27.46
C LEU A 107 -5.58 -4.64 28.55
N ASP A 108 -6.65 -4.53 29.36
CA ASP A 108 -6.93 -5.46 30.46
C ASP A 108 -7.18 -6.90 30.02
N LYS A 109 -7.85 -7.07 28.89
CA LYS A 109 -8.14 -8.40 28.36
C LYS A 109 -6.94 -8.87 27.53
N PRO A 110 -6.62 -10.17 27.53
CA PRO A 110 -5.57 -10.70 26.68
C PRO A 110 -5.93 -10.50 25.20
N GLY A 111 -4.92 -10.29 24.35
CA GLY A 111 -5.07 -10.19 22.90
C GLY A 111 -4.90 -8.78 22.33
N ASN A 112 -5.34 -8.63 21.07
CA ASN A 112 -5.19 -7.39 20.31
C ASN A 112 -6.35 -6.43 20.57
N HIS A 113 -6.01 -5.21 20.96
CA HIS A 113 -6.95 -4.10 21.09
C HIS A 113 -6.72 -3.09 20.00
N THR A 114 -7.78 -2.77 19.25
CA THR A 114 -7.71 -1.87 18.10
C THR A 114 -8.01 -0.43 18.49
N CYS A 115 -7.27 0.51 17.91
CA CYS A 115 -7.68 1.90 17.90
C CYS A 115 -8.85 2.09 16.92
N GLY A 116 -9.95 2.70 17.38
CA GLY A 116 -11.14 2.96 16.56
C GLY A 116 -10.95 3.97 15.42
N TYR A 117 -9.80 4.65 15.36
CA TYR A 117 -9.48 5.62 14.31
C TYR A 117 -8.50 5.04 13.29
N CYS A 118 -7.24 4.86 13.70
CA CYS A 118 -6.18 4.41 12.79
C CYS A 118 -6.16 2.90 12.54
N GLY A 119 -6.96 2.11 13.28
CA GLY A 119 -7.00 0.65 13.16
C GLY A 119 -5.75 -0.07 13.70
N LEU A 120 -4.77 0.67 14.23
CA LEU A 120 -3.57 0.09 14.83
C LEU A 120 -3.96 -0.80 16.01
N ARG A 121 -3.24 -1.92 16.14
CA ARG A 121 -3.45 -2.91 17.19
C ARG A 121 -2.40 -2.72 18.28
N PHE A 122 -2.83 -2.84 19.52
CA PHE A 122 -1.99 -2.82 20.71
C PHE A 122 -2.23 -4.09 21.51
N LEU A 123 -1.16 -4.66 22.05
CA LEU A 123 -1.24 -5.82 22.94
C LEU A 123 -0.39 -5.56 24.17
N LYS A 124 -0.83 -6.09 25.30
CA LYS A 124 -0.01 -6.16 26.51
C LYS A 124 0.49 -7.60 26.62
N PRO A 125 1.81 -7.85 26.56
CA PRO A 125 2.33 -9.19 26.76
C PRO A 125 2.05 -9.62 28.20
N ASP A 126 1.72 -10.90 28.40
CA ASP A 126 1.52 -11.47 29.74
C ASP A 126 2.87 -11.55 30.45
N ASP A 127 3.07 -10.65 31.40
CA ASP A 127 4.21 -10.69 32.32
C ASP A 127 3.82 -11.62 33.48
N HIS A 128 4.19 -12.90 33.36
CA HIS A 128 4.12 -13.89 34.44
C HIS A 128 5.16 -13.57 35.52
N HIS A 129 4.98 -12.48 36.28
CA HIS A 129 5.74 -12.27 37.52
C HIS A 129 5.02 -13.00 38.66
N HIS A 130 5.43 -14.25 38.88
CA HIS A 130 5.29 -14.93 40.18
C HIS A 130 6.59 -14.75 40.97
#